data_AF-A0A7V8BHW6-F1
#
_entry.id   AF-A0A7V8BHW6-F1
#
_cell.length_a   1.000
_cell.length_b   1.000
_cell.length_c   1.000
_cell.angle_alpha   90.00
_cell.angle_beta   90.00
_cell.angle_gamma   90.00
#
_symmetry.space_group_name_H-M   'P 1'
#
loop_
_entity.id
_entity.type
_entity.pdbx_description
1 polymer ?
#
loop_
_entity_poly.entity_id
_entity_poly.type
_entity_poly.pdbx_seq_one_letter_code
_entity_poly.pdbx_strand_id
1 'polypeptide(L)'
;EWGMSEKLGPLAFGKKEEAIFLGREFAQHQDYSERTAAEIDHEVRDIVTRNYERARDLLKNHLTELHALAEALLERETLTTDEINQVIRGEKLAPVKPSVPLGGRRVTKAPSAPGKEGVTIAPHVPAHPSKA
;
A
#
# COMPACT_ATOMS: atom_id res chain seq x y z
N GLU A 1 -3.32 20.52 -5.20
CA GLU A 1 -1.87 20.41 -4.92
C GLU A 1 -1.02 20.30 -6.20
N TRP A 2 -1.37 19.49 -7.20
CA TRP A 2 -0.43 19.12 -8.27
C TRP A 2 -0.65 19.77 -9.66
N GLY A 3 -1.63 20.67 -9.83
CA GLY A 3 -1.85 21.36 -11.10
C GLY A 3 -2.23 20.47 -12.29
N MET A 4 -2.84 19.31 -12.03
CA MET A 4 -3.19 18.30 -13.04
C MET A 4 -4.59 18.49 -13.65
N SER A 5 -5.22 19.64 -13.45
CA SER A 5 -6.53 19.97 -14.02
C SER A 5 -6.36 20.79 -15.30
N GLU A 6 -6.91 20.32 -16.41
CA GLU A 6 -6.95 21.06 -17.69
C GLU A 6 -7.73 22.38 -17.55
N LYS A 7 -8.75 22.43 -16.69
CA LYS A 7 -9.60 23.61 -16.47
C LYS A 7 -8.95 24.64 -15.56
N LEU A 8 -8.28 24.20 -14.50
CA LEU A 8 -7.67 25.08 -13.51
C LEU A 8 -6.20 25.40 -13.81
N GLY A 9 -5.59 24.68 -14.76
CA GLY A 9 -4.20 24.84 -15.16
C GLY A 9 -3.19 24.35 -14.11
N PRO A 10 -1.88 24.61 -14.33
CA PRO A 10 -0.79 24.12 -13.48
C PRO A 10 -0.64 24.92 -12.18
N LEU A 11 -1.75 25.21 -11.50
CA LEU A 11 -1.79 25.98 -10.26
C LEU A 11 -1.93 25.06 -9.04
N ALA A 12 -1.13 25.33 -8.02
CA ALA A 12 -1.20 24.66 -6.74
C ALA A 12 -2.12 25.44 -5.78
N PHE A 13 -3.37 25.00 -5.63
CA PHE A 13 -4.35 25.59 -4.70
C PHE A 13 -4.25 25.07 -3.25
N GLY A 14 -3.33 24.13 -2.98
CA GLY A 14 -3.18 23.51 -1.67
C GLY A 14 -2.06 24.18 -0.87
N LYS A 15 -2.41 25.07 0.06
CA LYS A 15 -1.51 25.42 1.17
C LYS A 15 -1.73 24.41 2.29
N LYS A 16 -0.89 23.38 2.36
CA LYS A 16 -0.67 22.63 3.61
C LYS A 16 0.26 23.47 4.48
N GLU A 17 -0.29 24.49 5.15
CA GLU A 17 0.37 25.02 6.33
C GLU A 17 0.05 24.07 7.48
N GLU A 18 0.96 23.14 7.73
CA GLU A 18 1.00 22.37 8.96
C GLU A 18 1.31 23.38 10.09
N ALA A 19 0.25 23.96 10.67
CA ALA A 19 0.37 24.97 11.73
C ALA A 19 0.82 24.30 13.04
N ILE A 20 2.10 23.94 13.09
CA ILE A 20 2.81 23.72 14.34
C ILE A 20 3.12 25.13 14.83
N PHE A 21 2.34 25.68 15.76
CA PHE A 21 2.82 26.45 16.93
C PHE A 21 1.68 27.19 17.66
N LEU A 22 1.61 26.91 18.96
CA LEU A 22 1.06 27.68 20.08
C LEU A 22 0.01 28.77 19.79
N GLY A 23 -1.25 28.41 20.09
CA GLY A 23 -2.16 29.30 20.81
C GLY A 23 -2.30 30.71 20.24
N ARG A 24 -2.74 30.83 18.98
CA ARG A 24 -3.55 31.93 18.48
C ARG A 24 -4.31 31.42 17.27
N GLU A 25 -5.61 31.68 17.27
CA GLU A 25 -6.56 31.33 16.23
C GLU A 25 -6.09 31.89 14.88
N PHE A 26 -5.46 31.06 14.05
CA PHE A 26 -5.24 31.39 12.65
C PHE A 26 -6.48 30.99 11.88
N ALA A 27 -7.28 31.99 11.53
CA ALA A 27 -8.30 31.88 10.51
C ALA A 27 -7.63 31.32 9.25
N GLN A 28 -7.99 30.08 8.90
CA GLN A 28 -7.63 29.41 7.66
C GLN A 28 -8.16 30.28 6.51
N HIS A 29 -7.34 31.23 6.01
CA HIS A 29 -7.71 32.02 4.85
C HIS A 29 -7.52 31.13 3.63
N GLN A 30 -8.64 30.66 3.09
CA GLN A 30 -8.70 30.02 1.80
C GLN A 30 -8.30 31.08 0.77
N ASP A 31 -7.06 31.06 0.29
CA ASP A 31 -6.52 32.06 -0.67
C ASP A 31 -7.08 31.88 -2.10
N TYR A 32 -8.34 31.48 -2.26
CA TYR A 32 -9.01 31.39 -3.55
C TYR A 32 -10.50 31.72 -3.46
N SER A 33 -11.04 32.25 -4.55
CA SER A 33 -12.45 32.68 -4.60
C SER A 33 -13.43 31.50 -4.47
N GLU A 34 -14.66 31.76 -4.02
CA GLU A 34 -15.73 30.73 -3.99
C GLU A 34 -15.96 30.09 -5.36
N ARG A 35 -15.82 30.89 -6.43
CA ARG A 35 -15.88 30.38 -7.80
C ARG A 35 -14.80 29.34 -8.08
N THR A 36 -13.56 29.62 -7.68
CA THR A 36 -12.44 28.69 -7.83
C THR A 36 -12.65 27.43 -6.97
N ALA A 37 -13.22 27.58 -5.77
CA ALA A 37 -13.59 26.45 -4.92
C ALA A 37 -14.59 25.52 -5.63
N ALA A 38 -15.64 26.08 -6.21
CA ALA A 38 -16.65 25.32 -6.96
C ALA A 38 -16.06 24.61 -8.19
N GLU A 39 -15.11 25.26 -8.89
CA GLU A 39 -14.41 24.66 -10.02
C GLU A 39 -13.51 23.48 -9.58
N ILE A 40 -12.87 23.57 -8.41
CA ILE A 40 -12.10 22.46 -7.81
C ILE A 40 -13.02 21.28 -7.50
N ASP A 41 -14.14 21.51 -6.81
CA ASP A 41 -15.09 20.45 -6.46
C ASP A 41 -15.66 19.75 -7.70
N HIS A 42 -15.91 20.51 -8.77
CA HIS A 42 -16.33 19.97 -10.04
C HIS A 42 -15.27 19.03 -10.64
N GLU A 43 -14.00 19.44 -10.66
CA GLU A 43 -12.94 18.59 -11.22
C GLU A 43 -12.74 17.32 -10.38
N VAL A 44 -12.82 17.42 -9.05
CA VAL A 44 -12.76 16.25 -8.17
C VAL A 44 -13.89 15.27 -8.50
N ARG A 45 -15.12 15.76 -8.64
CA ARG A 45 -16.26 14.93 -9.04
C ARG A 45 -16.03 14.28 -10.40
N ASP A 46 -15.57 15.04 -11.40
CA ASP A 46 -15.30 14.53 -12.74
C ASP A 46 -14.23 13.42 -12.73
N ILE A 47 -13.17 13.57 -11.94
CA ILE A 47 -12.12 12.56 -11.78
C ILE A 47 -12.68 11.29 -11.15
N VAL A 48 -13.46 11.42 -10.06
CA VAL A 48 -14.02 10.26 -9.35
C VAL A 48 -15.01 9.52 -10.23
N THR A 49 -15.94 10.23 -10.87
CA THR A 49 -16.96 9.62 -11.75
C THR A 49 -16.31 8.90 -12.94
N ARG A 50 -15.36 9.53 -13.63
CA ARG A 50 -14.66 8.92 -14.77
C ARG A 50 -13.94 7.63 -14.37
N ASN A 51 -13.23 7.63 -13.24
CA ASN A 51 -12.50 6.44 -12.79
C ASN A 51 -13.45 5.35 -12.27
N TYR A 52 -14.56 5.72 -11.65
CA TYR A 52 -15.61 4.78 -11.26
C TYR A 52 -16.20 4.07 -12.48
N GLU A 53 -16.58 4.83 -13.51
CA GLU A 53 -17.12 4.28 -14.76
C GLU A 53 -16.09 3.38 -15.45
N ARG A 54 -14.83 3.83 -15.55
CA ARG A 54 -13.74 3.02 -16.10
C ARG A 54 -13.56 1.69 -15.34
N ALA A 55 -13.54 1.73 -14.00
CA ALA A 55 -13.41 0.51 -13.19
C ALA A 55 -14.62 -0.41 -13.37
N ARG A 56 -15.83 0.15 -13.37
CA ARG A 56 -17.08 -0.59 -13.59
C ARG A 56 -17.09 -1.27 -14.95
N ASP A 57 -16.67 -0.58 -16.00
CA ASP A 57 -16.66 -1.14 -17.35
C ASP A 57 -15.55 -2.17 -17.53
N LEU A 58 -14.38 -1.97 -16.90
CA LEU A 58 -13.34 -3.00 -16.82
C LEU A 58 -13.89 -4.28 -16.18
N LEU A 59 -14.56 -4.19 -15.03
CA LEU A 59 -15.15 -5.34 -14.36
C LEU A 59 -16.25 -6.02 -15.18
N LYS A 60 -17.11 -5.24 -15.86
CA LYS A 60 -18.14 -5.80 -16.76
C LYS A 60 -17.54 -6.57 -17.93
N ASN A 61 -16.47 -6.04 -18.52
CA ASN A 61 -15.80 -6.66 -19.67
C ASN A 61 -15.11 -7.98 -19.28
N HIS A 62 -14.77 -8.16 -18.00
CA HIS A 62 -14.14 -9.35 -17.42
C HIS A 62 -15.04 -10.07 -16.42
N LEU A 63 -16.35 -10.14 -16.70
CA LEU A 63 -17.33 -10.77 -15.81
C LEU A 63 -17.05 -12.26 -15.57
N THR A 64 -16.55 -12.97 -16.59
CA THR A 64 -16.23 -14.39 -16.48
C THR A 64 -15.09 -14.63 -15.49
N GLU A 65 -14.01 -13.87 -15.59
CA GLU A 65 -12.87 -13.94 -14.67
C GLU A 65 -13.26 -13.48 -13.27
N LEU A 66 -14.10 -12.44 -13.16
CA LEU A 66 -14.64 -11.96 -11.88
C LEU A 66 -15.45 -13.04 -11.17
N HIS A 67 -16.34 -13.74 -11.88
CA HIS A 67 -17.13 -14.83 -11.31
C HIS A 67 -16.24 -16.01 -10.92
N ALA A 68 -15.25 -16.37 -11.75
CA ALA A 68 -14.31 -17.45 -11.44
C ALA A 68 -13.49 -17.14 -10.17
N LEU A 69 -13.04 -15.89 -9.99
CA LEU A 69 -12.35 -15.46 -8.78
C LEU A 69 -13.26 -15.49 -7.55
N ALA A 70 -14.52 -15.08 -7.70
CA ALA A 70 -15.50 -15.12 -6.62
C ALA A 70 -15.79 -16.57 -6.18
N GLU A 71 -15.98 -17.49 -7.13
CA GLU A 71 -16.15 -18.93 -6.85
C GLU A 71 -14.91 -19.51 -6.17
N ALA A 72 -13.72 -19.20 -6.67
CA ALA A 72 -12.47 -19.62 -6.05
C ALA A 72 -12.31 -19.11 -4.61
N LEU A 73 -12.81 -17.90 -4.30
CA LEU A 73 -12.80 -17.34 -2.94
C LEU A 73 -13.86 -17.95 -2.02
N LEU A 74 -14.95 -18.49 -2.57
CA LEU A 74 -15.92 -19.26 -1.79
C LEU A 74 -15.33 -20.63 -1.38
N GLU A 75 -14.51 -21.22 -2.25
CA GLU A 75 -13.79 -22.46 -1.94
C GLU A 75 -12.55 -22.22 -1.06
N ARG A 76 -11.88 -21.08 -1.23
CA ARG A 76 -10.66 -20.69 -0.50
C ARG A 76 -10.84 -19.31 0.11
N GLU A 77 -10.76 -19.21 1.43
CA GLU A 77 -10.87 -17.91 2.12
C GLU A 77 -9.85 -16.86 1.64
N THR A 78 -8.71 -17.30 1.09
CA THR A 78 -7.64 -16.44 0.56
C THR A 78 -7.06 -17.01 -0.73
N LEU A 79 -6.61 -16.11 -1.62
CA LEU A 79 -5.88 -16.45 -2.85
C LEU A 79 -4.56 -15.68 -2.89
N THR A 80 -3.49 -16.35 -3.29
CA THR A 80 -2.20 -15.74 -3.61
C THR A 80 -2.20 -15.17 -5.04
N THR A 81 -1.25 -14.28 -5.35
CA THR A 81 -1.11 -13.68 -6.69
C THR A 81 -1.00 -14.74 -7.79
N ASP A 82 -0.26 -15.83 -7.55
CA ASP A 82 -0.09 -16.90 -8.53
C ASP A 82 -1.40 -17.67 -8.78
N GLU A 83 -2.22 -17.85 -7.75
CA GLU A 83 -3.54 -18.48 -7.86
C GLU A 83 -4.52 -17.55 -8.60
N ILE A 84 -4.52 -16.25 -8.32
CA ILE A 84 -5.33 -15.27 -9.05
C ILE A 84 -5.00 -15.31 -10.55
N ASN A 85 -3.72 -15.31 -10.90
CA ASN A 85 -3.28 -15.39 -12.30
C ASN A 85 -3.71 -16.71 -12.97
N GLN A 86 -3.67 -17.83 -12.24
CA GLN A 86 -4.17 -19.11 -12.74
C GLN A 86 -5.67 -19.06 -13.03
N VAL A 87 -6.47 -18.55 -12.10
CA VAL A 87 -7.93 -18.44 -12.28
C VAL A 87 -8.28 -17.52 -13.45
N ILE A 88 -7.60 -16.38 -13.59
CA ILE A 88 -7.78 -15.46 -14.72
C ILE A 88 -7.42 -16.14 -16.06
N ARG A 89 -6.41 -17.02 -16.09
CA ARG A 89 -6.05 -17.82 -17.28
C ARG A 89 -6.99 -19.02 -17.53
N GLY A 90 -7.97 -19.27 -16.67
CA GLY A 90 -8.87 -20.42 -16.76
C GLY A 90 -8.24 -21.74 -16.32
N GLU A 91 -7.12 -21.69 -15.59
CA GLU A 91 -6.44 -22.86 -15.05
C GLU A 91 -7.10 -23.32 -13.73
N LYS A 92 -7.09 -24.62 -13.46
CA LYS A 92 -7.63 -25.17 -12.21
C LYS A 92 -6.61 -25.05 -11.08
N LEU A 93 -7.05 -24.50 -9.95
CA LEU A 93 -6.22 -24.42 -8.74
C LEU A 93 -5.98 -25.80 -8.13
N ALA A 94 -4.74 -26.05 -7.68
CA ALA A 94 -4.37 -27.30 -7.02
C ALA A 94 -5.11 -27.46 -5.68
N PRO A 95 -5.66 -28.65 -5.33
CA PRO A 95 -6.56 -28.82 -4.19
C PRO A 95 -5.96 -28.31 -2.88
N VAL A 96 -6.77 -27.60 -2.09
CA VAL A 96 -6.38 -27.07 -0.78
C VAL A 96 -6.02 -28.26 0.12
N LYS A 97 -4.74 -28.38 0.47
CA LYS A 97 -4.31 -29.34 1.48
C LYS A 97 -4.84 -28.82 2.82
N PRO A 98 -5.64 -29.60 3.58
CA PRO A 98 -6.09 -29.16 4.90
C PRO A 98 -4.86 -28.91 5.75
N SER A 99 -4.62 -27.65 6.12
CA SER A 99 -3.59 -27.31 7.09
C SER A 99 -4.02 -27.91 8.42
N VAL A 100 -3.30 -28.94 8.86
CA VAL A 100 -3.45 -29.53 10.18
C VAL A 100 -3.43 -28.38 11.21
N PRO A 101 -4.40 -28.29 12.14
CA PRO A 101 -4.32 -27.30 13.20
C PRO A 101 -2.96 -27.47 13.89
N LEU A 102 -2.23 -26.38 14.08
CA LEU A 102 -0.97 -26.38 14.82
C LEU A 102 -1.26 -26.61 16.32
N GLY A 103 -1.77 -27.80 16.63
CA GLY A 103 -1.99 -28.33 17.97
C GLY A 103 -0.65 -28.75 18.56
N GLY A 104 -0.27 -28.09 19.64
CA GLY A 104 1.10 -27.99 20.11
C GLY A 104 1.83 -29.30 20.45
N ARG A 105 3.15 -29.23 20.26
CA ARG A 105 4.21 -29.91 21.03
C ARG A 105 5.54 -29.40 20.46
N ARG A 106 6.62 -29.18 21.19
CA ARG A 106 6.99 -29.44 22.59
C ARG A 106 8.28 -28.62 22.74
N VAL A 107 8.49 -27.90 23.84
CA VAL A 107 9.81 -27.32 24.14
C VAL A 107 10.79 -28.49 24.31
N THR A 108 11.59 -28.80 23.29
CA THR A 108 12.73 -29.70 23.44
C THR A 108 13.85 -28.89 24.08
N LYS A 109 14.03 -29.14 25.38
CA LYS A 109 15.16 -28.68 26.19
C LYS A 109 16.46 -29.06 25.44
N ALA A 110 17.25 -28.06 25.05
CA ALA A 110 18.56 -28.27 24.45
C ALA A 110 19.55 -28.87 25.47
N PRO A 111 20.45 -29.79 25.08
CA PRO A 111 21.52 -30.25 25.95
C PRO A 111 22.66 -29.22 25.99
N SER A 112 23.22 -29.01 27.18
CA SER A 112 24.39 -28.16 27.44
C SER A 112 25.59 -28.58 26.59
N ALA A 113 26.25 -27.61 25.95
CA ALA A 113 27.57 -27.77 25.36
C ALA A 113 28.68 -27.46 26.38
N PRO A 114 29.82 -28.18 26.38
CA PRO A 114 31.01 -27.80 27.14
C PRO A 114 32.05 -27.10 26.24
N GLY A 115 32.92 -26.31 26.88
CA GLY A 115 34.32 -26.14 26.45
C GLY A 115 34.63 -24.95 25.54
N LYS A 116 35.79 -24.34 25.81
CA LYS A 116 36.29 -23.06 25.28
C LYS A 116 37.33 -23.27 24.18
N GLU A 117 37.62 -22.18 23.47
CA GLU A 117 38.89 -21.73 22.81
C GLU A 117 38.47 -20.98 21.53
N GLY A 118 38.69 -19.68 21.34
CA GLY A 118 39.91 -18.90 21.46
C GLY A 118 40.17 -18.31 20.07
N VAL A 119 40.25 -16.97 19.95
CA VAL A 119 41.11 -16.18 19.03
C VAL A 119 40.59 -14.74 19.01
N THR A 120 41.41 -13.86 19.56
CA THR A 120 41.30 -12.40 19.57
C THR A 120 41.67 -11.84 18.21
N ILE A 121 40.85 -10.92 17.66
CA ILE A 121 41.28 -10.03 16.57
C ILE A 121 40.84 -8.60 16.93
N ALA A 122 41.82 -7.69 16.91
CA ALA A 122 41.79 -6.30 17.38
C ALA A 122 40.84 -5.39 16.57
N PRO A 123 40.44 -4.21 17.11
CA PRO A 123 39.50 -3.32 16.43
C PRO A 123 40.19 -2.47 15.35
N HIS A 124 39.61 -2.41 14.16
CA HIS A 124 39.98 -1.43 13.13
C HIS A 124 38.81 -0.47 12.91
N VAL A 125 38.98 0.77 13.36
CA VAL A 125 38.09 1.91 13.03
C VAL A 125 38.89 2.87 12.15
N PRO A 126 38.41 3.23 10.95
CA PRO A 126 39.09 4.21 10.11
C PRO A 126 38.74 5.63 10.57
N ALA A 127 39.76 6.46 10.85
CA ALA A 127 39.60 7.89 11.07
C ALA A 127 40.07 8.66 9.82
N HIS A 128 39.14 9.41 9.22
CA HIS A 128 39.40 10.36 8.15
C HIS A 128 40.27 11.53 8.64
N PRO A 129 41.18 12.08 7.79
CA PRO A 129 41.94 13.28 8.12
C PRO A 129 41.12 14.55 7.87
N SER A 130 41.10 15.46 8.86
CA SER A 130 40.64 16.84 8.68
C SER A 130 41.82 17.80 8.81
N LYS A 131 42.14 18.43 7.66
CA LYS A 131 42.69 19.79 7.45
C LYS A 131 43.98 20.24 8.16
N ALA A 132 44.94 20.63 7.33
CA ALA A 132 45.45 22.01 7.28
C ALA A 132 45.44 22.45 5.82
#